data_AF-A0AA97CAM9-F1
#
_entry.id   AF-A0AA97CAM9-F1
#
_cell.length_a   1.000
_cell.length_b   1.000
_cell.length_c   1.000
_cell.angle_alpha   90.00
_cell.angle_beta   90.00
_cell.angle_gamma   90.00
#
_symmetry.space_group_name_H-M   'P 1'
#
loop_
_entity.id
_entity.type
_entity.pdbx_description
1 polymer ?
#
loop_
_entity_poly.entity_id
_entity_poly.type
_entity_poly.pdbx_seq_one_letter_code
_entity_poly.pdbx_strand_id
1 'polypeptide(L)'
;MSTSQNNAIYSVSKLNQTVRELLDSQMGRIWLTAEISNFSQPSSGHWYLTLKDDRAQVRAAMFRGQNARVTFRPQNGQQVLVRATVTLYEPRGDYQLILESMQPAGEGLLQQRFELLKQTLSAQGLFDIIHKKPLPSPAKSVGIITSATGAALHDILNILRRRDPSLPIIIYPTAVQGEMAPAQIARMIELANLRQECDVLIVGRGGGSLEDLWAFNEEIVARAIFASQLPIISAVGHETDVTIADYVADIRAPTPSAAAELVSRNQLEMLRQLKSAQQHLEMAMDYYVVGQQQRFARLHHRLQQQHPQLRLARQHNQLNLLQQKLAQSMTRQLQNSTAKFERVNRRLLQNDLRPQLQKQQRQLQQTQYHLQNMITSLVNSYRQRFAVACSKMEAVSPLATLARGFSISETAEGTVLKKTSQVKLGQPLKTRLNDGWVESQITHIEKVKTKIVSK
;
A
#
# COMPACT_ATOMS: atom_id res chain seq x y z
N MET A 1 86.10 -26.93 -51.85
CA MET A 1 86.61 -25.90 -50.92
C MET A 1 88.12 -26.04 -50.86
N SER A 2 88.83 -24.97 -51.16
CA SER A 2 90.29 -24.86 -51.11
C SER A 2 90.81 -25.22 -49.72
N THR A 3 91.65 -26.25 -49.62
CA THR A 3 92.45 -26.53 -48.43
C THR A 3 93.53 -25.48 -48.29
N SER A 4 93.16 -24.33 -47.72
CA SER A 4 94.10 -23.34 -47.22
C SER A 4 94.93 -24.02 -46.12
N GLN A 5 96.18 -24.38 -46.40
CA GLN A 5 97.09 -24.87 -45.38
C GLN A 5 97.31 -23.76 -44.34
N ASN A 6 96.74 -23.94 -43.16
CA ASN A 6 96.85 -23.00 -42.07
C ASN A 6 98.17 -23.26 -41.33
N ASN A 7 99.24 -22.53 -41.70
CA ASN A 7 100.56 -22.62 -41.07
C ASN A 7 100.65 -21.94 -39.69
N ALA A 8 99.51 -21.62 -39.07
CA ALA A 8 99.47 -21.03 -37.74
C ALA A 8 99.80 -22.09 -36.66
N ILE A 9 100.83 -21.83 -35.84
CA ILE A 9 101.20 -22.67 -34.70
C ILE A 9 100.27 -22.34 -33.54
N TYR A 10 99.38 -23.28 -33.19
CA TYR A 10 98.48 -23.12 -32.04
C TYR A 10 99.07 -23.76 -30.78
N SER A 11 98.88 -23.11 -29.63
CA SER A 11 98.98 -23.81 -28.34
C SER A 11 97.75 -24.68 -28.13
N VAL A 12 97.86 -25.75 -27.34
CA VAL A 12 96.73 -26.67 -27.07
C VAL A 12 95.51 -25.92 -26.52
N SER A 13 95.72 -24.97 -25.60
CA SER A 13 94.64 -24.15 -25.05
C SER A 13 94.00 -23.24 -26.12
N LYS A 14 94.82 -22.64 -27.00
CA LYS A 14 94.30 -21.77 -28.06
C LYS A 14 93.54 -22.56 -29.13
N LEU A 15 93.98 -23.79 -29.42
CA LEU A 15 93.28 -24.72 -30.31
C LEU A 15 91.90 -25.06 -29.75
N ASN A 16 91.80 -25.52 -28.50
CA ASN A 16 90.53 -25.88 -27.87
C ASN A 16 89.56 -24.69 -27.79
N GLN A 17 90.05 -23.50 -27.45
CA GLN A 17 89.23 -22.28 -27.45
C GLN A 17 88.67 -21.96 -28.85
N THR A 18 89.51 -22.03 -29.89
CA THR A 18 89.09 -21.73 -31.27
C THR A 18 88.06 -22.76 -31.78
N VAL A 19 88.24 -24.04 -31.45
CA VAL A 19 87.29 -25.11 -31.82
C VAL A 19 85.96 -24.93 -31.11
N ARG A 20 85.96 -24.55 -29.83
CA ARG A 20 84.73 -24.24 -29.08
C ARG A 20 83.97 -23.09 -29.73
N GLU A 21 84.64 -21.98 -30.04
CA GLU A 21 84.03 -20.80 -30.69
C GLU A 21 83.44 -21.15 -32.06
N LEU A 22 84.09 -22.02 -32.83
CA LEU A 22 83.57 -22.53 -34.10
C LEU A 22 82.31 -23.39 -33.93
N LEU A 23 82.29 -24.30 -32.95
CA LEU A 23 81.13 -25.15 -32.68
C LEU A 23 79.94 -24.32 -32.17
N ASP A 24 80.19 -23.41 -31.23
CA ASP A 24 79.16 -22.53 -30.66
C ASP A 24 78.56 -21.60 -31.75
N SER A 25 79.36 -21.11 -32.69
CA SER A 25 78.90 -20.20 -33.76
C SER A 25 78.19 -20.90 -34.93
N GLN A 26 78.57 -22.13 -35.29
CA GLN A 26 78.02 -22.82 -36.46
C GLN A 26 76.79 -23.69 -36.14
N MET A 27 76.75 -24.36 -34.99
CA MET A 27 75.72 -25.37 -34.71
C MET A 27 74.58 -24.84 -33.82
N GLY A 28 74.84 -23.83 -32.98
CA GLY A 28 73.82 -23.21 -32.13
C GLY A 28 73.06 -24.21 -31.24
N ARG A 29 71.74 -24.00 -31.09
CA ARG A 29 70.83 -24.87 -30.34
C ARG A 29 70.24 -25.94 -31.26
N ILE A 30 70.34 -27.20 -30.84
CA ILE A 30 69.85 -28.36 -31.59
C ILE A 30 68.84 -29.16 -30.79
N TRP A 31 68.00 -29.91 -31.51
CA TRP A 31 67.13 -30.93 -30.94
C TRP A 31 67.63 -32.31 -31.39
N LEU A 32 67.67 -33.27 -30.47
CA LEU A 32 68.03 -34.65 -30.80
C LEU A 32 67.24 -35.66 -29.97
N THR A 33 66.96 -36.80 -30.60
CA THR A 33 66.39 -37.99 -29.96
C THR A 33 67.50 -38.99 -29.71
N ALA A 34 67.66 -39.44 -28.47
CA ALA A 34 68.70 -40.41 -28.11
C ALA A 34 68.29 -41.23 -26.89
N GLU A 35 68.92 -42.39 -26.72
CA GLU A 35 68.78 -43.21 -25.52
C GLU A 35 69.76 -42.73 -24.45
N ILE A 36 69.29 -42.61 -23.21
CA ILE A 36 70.13 -42.28 -22.06
C ILE A 36 70.95 -43.50 -21.64
N SER A 37 72.25 -43.29 -21.45
CA SER A 37 73.15 -44.25 -20.83
C SER A 37 74.07 -43.55 -19.83
N ASN A 38 74.64 -44.31 -18.89
CA ASN A 38 75.58 -43.82 -17.88
C ASN A 38 75.10 -42.57 -17.12
N PHE A 39 73.80 -42.51 -16.80
CA PHE A 39 73.22 -41.41 -16.02
C PHE A 39 73.80 -41.39 -14.61
N SER A 40 74.26 -40.21 -14.18
CA SER A 40 74.81 -39.96 -12.85
C SER A 40 74.37 -38.61 -12.29
N GLN A 41 74.08 -38.60 -10.99
CA GLN A 41 73.69 -37.40 -10.24
C GLN A 41 74.58 -37.25 -9.00
N PRO A 42 75.72 -36.56 -9.11
CA PRO A 42 76.59 -36.25 -7.98
C PRO A 42 75.95 -35.26 -6.99
N SER A 43 76.58 -35.07 -5.82
CA SER A 43 76.11 -34.16 -4.75
C SER A 43 76.03 -32.68 -5.16
N SER A 44 76.68 -32.27 -6.25
CA SER A 44 76.55 -30.92 -6.84
C SER A 44 75.16 -30.65 -7.43
N GLY A 45 74.37 -31.69 -7.70
CA GLY A 45 73.02 -31.59 -8.25
C GLY A 45 72.98 -31.37 -9.77
N HIS A 46 74.12 -31.44 -10.48
CA HIS A 46 74.15 -31.52 -11.94
C HIS A 46 73.95 -32.96 -12.40
N TRP A 47 73.35 -33.15 -13.57
CA TRP A 47 73.23 -34.47 -14.19
C TRP A 47 74.26 -34.63 -15.28
N TYR A 48 74.96 -35.76 -15.27
CA TYR A 48 75.85 -36.17 -16.35
C TYR A 48 75.32 -37.48 -16.93
N LEU A 49 75.19 -37.52 -18.25
CA LEU A 49 74.70 -38.69 -18.97
C LEU A 49 75.38 -38.79 -20.33
N THR A 50 75.26 -39.95 -20.96
CA THR A 50 75.68 -40.17 -22.34
C THR A 50 74.43 -40.40 -23.18
N LEU A 51 74.29 -39.62 -24.25
CA LEU A 51 73.23 -39.77 -25.23
C LEU A 51 73.78 -40.61 -26.38
N LYS A 52 73.13 -41.74 -26.66
CA LYS A 52 73.54 -42.66 -27.72
C LYS A 52 72.41 -42.93 -28.71
N ASP A 53 72.80 -43.24 -29.94
CA ASP A 53 71.97 -43.87 -30.96
C ASP A 53 72.62 -45.21 -31.38
N ASP A 54 72.13 -45.84 -32.45
CA ASP A 54 72.64 -47.12 -32.92
C ASP A 54 74.10 -47.09 -33.42
N ARG A 55 74.67 -45.90 -33.70
CA ARG A 55 75.98 -45.74 -34.37
C ARG A 55 76.97 -44.87 -33.61
N ALA A 56 76.50 -43.98 -32.74
CA ALA A 56 77.30 -42.95 -32.11
C ALA A 56 76.83 -42.67 -30.68
N GLN A 57 77.72 -42.07 -29.89
CA GLN A 57 77.43 -41.60 -28.54
C GLN A 57 78.11 -40.27 -28.26
N VAL A 58 77.48 -39.45 -27.43
CA VAL A 58 78.00 -38.13 -27.02
C VAL A 58 77.73 -37.89 -25.54
N ARG A 59 78.71 -37.31 -24.84
CA ARG A 59 78.55 -36.92 -23.45
C ARG A 59 77.68 -35.69 -23.33
N ALA A 60 76.80 -35.68 -22.34
CA ALA A 60 75.89 -34.59 -22.08
C ALA A 60 75.86 -34.23 -20.59
N ALA A 61 75.72 -32.94 -20.31
CA ALA A 61 75.59 -32.40 -18.97
C ALA A 61 74.34 -31.52 -18.88
N MET A 62 73.62 -31.60 -17.77
CA MET A 62 72.45 -30.77 -17.46
C MET A 62 72.65 -30.09 -16.10
N PHE A 63 72.67 -28.77 -16.10
CA PHE A 63 72.89 -27.99 -14.87
C PHE A 63 71.65 -28.00 -13.96
N ARG A 64 71.88 -27.75 -12.66
CA ARG A 64 70.88 -27.87 -11.59
C ARG A 64 69.68 -26.94 -11.78
N GLY A 65 69.88 -25.78 -12.41
CA GLY A 65 68.77 -24.86 -12.72
C GLY A 65 67.83 -25.41 -13.79
N GLN A 66 68.37 -26.17 -14.75
CA GLN A 66 67.62 -26.70 -15.89
C GLN A 66 66.97 -28.04 -15.56
N ASN A 67 67.65 -28.93 -14.82
CA ASN A 67 67.11 -30.24 -14.49
C ASN A 67 65.88 -30.16 -13.56
N ALA A 68 65.73 -29.10 -12.77
CA ALA A 68 64.55 -28.86 -11.94
C ALA A 68 63.24 -28.70 -12.75
N ARG A 69 63.34 -28.43 -14.06
CA ARG A 69 62.17 -28.30 -14.96
C ARG A 69 61.77 -29.62 -15.62
N VAL A 70 62.53 -30.69 -15.42
CA VAL A 70 62.24 -32.00 -15.99
C VAL A 70 61.23 -32.70 -15.08
N THR A 71 60.06 -33.03 -15.63
CA THR A 71 58.91 -33.59 -14.90
C THR A 71 59.01 -35.08 -14.61
N PHE A 72 60.04 -35.75 -15.14
CA PHE A 72 60.28 -37.18 -14.96
C PHE A 72 61.70 -37.44 -14.47
N ARG A 73 61.94 -38.64 -13.91
CA ARG A 73 63.26 -39.07 -13.46
C ARG A 73 63.96 -39.84 -14.59
N PRO A 74 65.06 -39.33 -15.17
CA PRO A 74 65.75 -40.02 -16.25
C PRO A 74 66.33 -41.36 -15.81
N GLN A 75 66.21 -42.38 -16.67
CA GLN A 75 66.77 -43.72 -16.43
C GLN A 75 67.63 -44.17 -17.61
N ASN A 76 68.64 -45.01 -17.33
CA ASN A 76 69.40 -45.66 -18.39
C ASN A 76 68.47 -46.57 -19.22
N GLY A 77 68.62 -46.57 -20.53
CA GLY A 77 67.71 -47.29 -21.44
C GLY A 77 66.54 -46.45 -21.93
N GLN A 78 66.31 -45.27 -21.36
CA GLN A 78 65.16 -44.44 -21.72
C GLN A 78 65.45 -43.58 -22.95
N GLN A 79 64.54 -43.62 -23.93
CA GLN A 79 64.61 -42.73 -25.09
C GLN A 79 64.04 -41.35 -24.74
N VAL A 80 64.82 -40.31 -25.03
CA VAL A 80 64.49 -38.92 -24.70
C VAL A 80 64.68 -38.01 -25.90
N LEU A 81 63.83 -37.00 -25.98
CA LEU A 81 64.00 -35.84 -26.83
C LEU A 81 64.63 -34.72 -26.00
N VAL A 82 65.79 -34.24 -26.42
CA VAL A 82 66.51 -33.17 -25.70
C VAL A 82 66.77 -31.98 -26.60
N ARG A 83 66.70 -30.79 -26.00
CA ARG A 83 67.22 -29.56 -26.60
C ARG A 83 68.56 -29.25 -25.96
N ALA A 84 69.60 -29.11 -26.78
CA ALA A 84 70.96 -28.97 -26.31
C ALA A 84 71.77 -27.97 -27.13
N THR A 85 72.81 -27.43 -26.50
CA THR A 85 73.84 -26.63 -27.17
C THR A 85 75.11 -27.46 -27.30
N VAL A 86 75.68 -27.48 -28.49
CA VAL A 86 76.92 -28.18 -28.81
C VAL A 86 78.10 -27.39 -28.30
N THR A 87 79.01 -27.99 -27.52
CA THR A 87 80.18 -27.29 -27.01
C THR A 87 81.39 -28.22 -26.78
N LEU A 88 82.52 -27.65 -26.37
CA LEU A 88 83.77 -28.37 -26.09
C LEU A 88 84.22 -28.12 -24.64
N TYR A 89 84.57 -29.17 -23.90
CA TYR A 89 85.14 -29.04 -22.57
C TYR A 89 86.64 -28.72 -22.65
N GLU A 90 86.98 -27.43 -22.63
CA GLU A 90 88.33 -26.89 -22.88
C GLU A 90 89.48 -27.58 -22.11
N PRO A 91 89.35 -27.94 -20.82
CA PRO A 91 90.47 -28.55 -20.08
C PRO A 91 90.87 -29.94 -20.57
N ARG A 92 89.95 -30.68 -21.22
CA ARG A 92 90.23 -32.03 -21.75
C ARG A 92 90.10 -32.11 -23.28
N GLY A 93 89.51 -31.11 -23.92
CA GLY A 93 89.20 -31.13 -25.35
C GLY A 93 88.07 -32.10 -25.71
N ASP A 94 87.22 -32.49 -24.75
CA ASP A 94 86.13 -33.43 -24.98
C ASP A 94 84.92 -32.73 -25.61
N TYR A 95 84.37 -33.31 -26.68
CA TYR A 95 83.10 -32.88 -27.27
C TYR A 95 81.91 -33.23 -26.36
N GLN A 96 81.04 -32.27 -26.08
CA GLN A 96 79.90 -32.48 -25.19
C GLN A 96 78.67 -31.64 -25.54
N LEU A 97 77.52 -32.07 -25.03
CA LEU A 97 76.25 -31.35 -25.13
C LEU A 97 75.85 -30.76 -23.78
N ILE A 98 75.41 -29.50 -23.76
CA ILE A 98 74.77 -28.90 -22.60
C ILE A 98 73.25 -28.95 -22.81
N LEU A 99 72.54 -29.72 -21.99
CA LEU A 99 71.09 -29.90 -22.10
C LEU A 99 70.35 -28.72 -21.47
N GLU A 100 69.46 -28.10 -22.24
CA GLU A 100 68.57 -27.04 -21.76
C GLU A 100 67.21 -27.60 -21.31
N SER A 101 66.67 -28.57 -22.05
CA SER A 101 65.39 -29.25 -21.74
C SER A 101 65.44 -30.71 -22.16
N MET A 102 64.70 -31.55 -21.44
CA MET A 102 64.61 -32.99 -21.67
C MET A 102 63.16 -33.44 -21.50
N GLN A 103 62.65 -34.18 -22.49
CA GLN A 103 61.31 -34.76 -22.52
C GLN A 103 61.40 -36.25 -22.90
N PRO A 104 60.46 -37.10 -22.47
CA PRO A 104 60.36 -38.47 -22.98
C PRO A 104 60.11 -38.45 -24.49
N ALA A 105 60.80 -39.31 -25.26
CA ALA A 105 60.67 -39.30 -26.72
C ALA A 105 59.26 -39.66 -27.23
N GLY A 106 58.46 -40.36 -26.43
CA GLY A 106 57.07 -40.73 -26.78
C GLY A 106 56.11 -39.55 -26.87
N GLU A 107 56.15 -38.62 -25.91
CA GLU A 107 55.18 -37.51 -25.84
C GLU A 107 55.37 -36.48 -26.98
N GLY A 108 56.62 -36.16 -27.34
CA GLY A 108 56.91 -35.19 -28.40
C GLY A 108 56.48 -35.65 -29.80
N LEU A 109 56.65 -36.93 -30.11
CA LEU A 109 56.21 -37.50 -31.39
C LEU A 109 54.68 -37.55 -31.49
N LEU A 110 53.99 -37.91 -30.40
CA LEU A 110 52.54 -37.90 -30.33
C LEU A 110 51.99 -36.48 -30.48
N GLN A 111 52.57 -35.49 -29.81
CA GLN A 111 52.14 -34.10 -29.94
C GLN A 111 52.31 -33.58 -31.39
N GLN A 112 53.43 -33.89 -32.04
CA GLN A 112 53.64 -33.52 -33.45
C GLN A 112 52.62 -34.21 -34.38
N ARG A 113 52.34 -35.50 -34.15
CA ARG A 113 51.31 -36.23 -34.91
C ARG A 113 49.92 -35.63 -34.74
N PHE A 114 49.57 -35.24 -33.51
CA PHE A 114 48.31 -34.60 -33.20
C PHE A 114 48.16 -33.27 -33.94
N GLU A 115 49.18 -32.41 -33.89
CA GLU A 115 49.14 -31.11 -34.58
C GLU A 115 49.03 -31.26 -36.10
N LEU A 116 49.79 -32.19 -36.68
CA LEU A 116 49.76 -32.46 -38.12
C LEU A 116 48.39 -32.99 -38.57
N LEU A 117 47.82 -33.95 -37.83
CA LEU A 117 46.50 -34.50 -38.14
C LEU A 117 45.39 -33.46 -37.93
N LYS A 118 45.47 -32.66 -36.86
CA LYS A 118 44.54 -31.55 -36.62
C LYS A 118 44.56 -30.55 -37.77
N GLN A 119 45.73 -30.14 -38.25
CA GLN A 119 45.84 -29.25 -39.41
C GLN A 119 45.24 -29.89 -40.67
N THR A 120 45.52 -31.17 -40.90
CA THR A 120 45.03 -31.91 -42.08
C THR A 120 43.50 -32.01 -42.09
N LEU A 121 42.89 -32.40 -40.97
CA LEU A 121 41.43 -32.55 -40.86
C LEU A 121 40.72 -31.19 -40.83
N SER A 122 41.34 -30.16 -40.24
CA SER A 122 40.82 -28.80 -40.29
C SER A 122 40.82 -28.25 -41.71
N ALA A 123 41.88 -28.51 -42.50
CA ALA A 123 41.94 -28.10 -43.90
C ALA A 123 40.89 -28.81 -44.78
N GLN A 124 40.45 -30.01 -44.38
CA GLN A 124 39.36 -30.74 -45.01
C GLN A 124 37.96 -30.26 -44.55
N GLY A 125 37.87 -29.31 -43.60
CA GLY A 125 36.61 -28.75 -43.12
C GLY A 125 35.87 -29.61 -42.09
N LEU A 126 36.46 -30.70 -41.58
CA LEU A 126 35.77 -31.62 -40.66
C LEU A 126 35.38 -31.00 -39.31
N PHE A 127 35.95 -29.84 -38.96
CA PHE A 127 35.66 -29.14 -37.71
C PHE A 127 34.63 -28.02 -37.88
N ASP A 128 34.18 -27.75 -39.12
CA ASP A 128 33.31 -26.63 -39.41
C ASP A 128 31.93 -26.81 -38.78
N ILE A 129 31.44 -25.74 -38.16
CA ILE A 129 30.15 -25.73 -37.44
C ILE A 129 28.97 -26.09 -38.37
N ILE A 130 29.10 -25.84 -39.68
CA ILE A 130 28.08 -26.13 -40.69
C ILE A 130 27.76 -27.63 -40.76
N HIS A 131 28.74 -28.49 -40.47
CA HIS A 131 28.57 -29.95 -40.48
C HIS A 131 28.04 -30.51 -39.16
N LYS A 132 28.04 -29.70 -38.08
CA LYS A 132 27.63 -30.14 -36.75
C LYS A 132 26.11 -30.19 -36.62
N LYS A 133 25.61 -31.28 -36.06
CA LYS A 133 24.19 -31.57 -35.89
C LYS A 133 23.67 -31.05 -34.55
N PRO A 134 22.46 -30.49 -34.51
CA PRO A 134 21.84 -30.12 -33.23
C PRO A 134 21.48 -31.37 -32.43
N LEU A 135 21.62 -31.30 -31.11
CA LEU A 135 21.14 -32.36 -30.23
C LEU A 135 19.60 -32.44 -30.22
N PRO A 136 19.03 -33.65 -30.13
CA PRO A 136 17.59 -33.82 -29.95
C PRO A 136 17.18 -33.25 -28.58
N SER A 137 16.15 -32.40 -28.56
CA SER A 137 15.57 -31.85 -27.32
C SER A 137 14.06 -32.07 -27.30
N PRO A 138 13.55 -33.00 -26.46
CA PRO A 138 14.29 -33.95 -25.62
C PRO A 138 14.84 -35.14 -26.42
N ALA A 139 15.97 -35.70 -25.98
CA ALA A 139 16.44 -36.99 -26.45
C ALA A 139 15.49 -38.11 -26.02
N LYS A 140 15.22 -39.05 -26.92
CA LYS A 140 14.33 -40.19 -26.67
C LYS A 140 15.10 -41.43 -26.26
N SER A 141 16.37 -41.55 -26.59
CA SER A 141 17.17 -42.77 -26.39
C SER A 141 18.67 -42.51 -26.59
N VAL A 142 19.49 -42.79 -25.59
CA VAL A 142 20.94 -42.50 -25.66
C VAL A 142 21.75 -43.78 -25.89
N GLY A 143 22.64 -43.74 -26.89
CA GLY A 143 23.68 -44.74 -27.09
C GLY A 143 24.97 -44.33 -26.39
N ILE A 144 25.59 -45.23 -25.63
CA ILE A 144 26.86 -44.97 -24.92
C ILE A 144 27.94 -45.86 -25.50
N ILE A 145 28.96 -45.26 -26.12
CA ILE A 145 30.13 -45.93 -26.67
C ILE A 145 31.30 -45.67 -25.72
N THR A 146 31.56 -46.65 -24.85
CA THR A 146 32.63 -46.60 -23.84
C THR A 146 32.99 -48.02 -23.38
N SER A 147 33.94 -48.17 -22.46
CA SER A 147 34.29 -49.47 -21.91
C SER A 147 33.19 -50.01 -20.98
N ALA A 148 32.87 -51.31 -21.13
CA ALA A 148 31.82 -51.97 -20.36
C ALA A 148 32.04 -51.94 -18.84
N THR A 149 33.30 -51.85 -18.40
CA THR A 149 33.71 -51.88 -17.00
C THR A 149 34.27 -50.54 -16.51
N GLY A 150 34.28 -49.49 -17.34
CA GLY A 150 34.91 -48.21 -17.03
C GLY A 150 34.11 -47.34 -16.06
N ALA A 151 34.80 -46.47 -15.33
CA ALA A 151 34.18 -45.47 -14.45
C ALA A 151 33.26 -44.51 -15.21
N ALA A 152 33.61 -44.15 -16.46
CA ALA A 152 32.80 -43.26 -17.29
C ALA A 152 31.37 -43.77 -17.54
N LEU A 153 31.21 -45.09 -17.76
CA LEU A 153 29.89 -45.68 -17.91
C LEU A 153 29.06 -45.52 -16.64
N HIS A 154 29.66 -45.80 -15.47
CA HIS A 154 29.01 -45.68 -14.18
C HIS A 154 28.59 -44.23 -13.89
N ASP A 155 29.45 -43.27 -14.20
CA ASP A 155 29.17 -41.84 -14.03
C ASP A 155 28.00 -41.37 -14.89
N ILE A 156 27.99 -41.76 -16.18
CA ILE A 156 26.87 -41.47 -17.09
C ILE A 156 25.57 -42.09 -16.57
N LEU A 157 25.58 -43.38 -16.23
CA LEU A 157 24.40 -44.09 -15.74
C LEU A 157 23.85 -43.48 -14.44
N ASN A 158 24.72 -43.09 -13.51
CA ASN A 158 24.32 -42.47 -12.25
C ASN A 158 23.60 -41.13 -12.48
N ILE A 159 24.12 -40.30 -13.39
CA ILE A 159 23.50 -39.00 -13.70
C ILE A 159 22.18 -39.17 -14.43
N LEU A 160 22.13 -40.05 -15.44
CA LEU A 160 20.89 -40.32 -16.17
C LEU A 160 19.82 -40.89 -15.23
N ARG A 161 20.16 -41.84 -14.35
CA ARG A 161 19.21 -42.39 -13.36
C ARG A 161 18.67 -41.33 -12.40
N ARG A 162 19.47 -40.33 -12.05
CA ARG A 162 19.06 -39.24 -11.15
C ARG A 162 18.24 -38.16 -11.85
N ARG A 163 18.61 -37.76 -13.08
CA ARG A 163 17.99 -36.63 -13.80
C ARG A 163 16.86 -37.02 -14.74
N ASP A 164 16.95 -38.19 -15.37
CA ASP A 164 15.97 -38.71 -16.33
C ASP A 164 15.96 -40.25 -16.33
N PRO A 165 15.45 -40.89 -15.26
CA PRO A 165 15.38 -42.35 -15.16
C PRO A 165 14.49 -43.02 -16.21
N SER A 166 13.70 -42.25 -16.97
CA SER A 166 12.84 -42.77 -18.03
C SER A 166 13.52 -42.86 -19.40
N LEU A 167 14.74 -42.32 -19.53
CA LEU A 167 15.50 -42.35 -20.78
C LEU A 167 16.03 -43.77 -21.04
N PRO A 168 15.65 -44.43 -22.16
CA PRO A 168 16.26 -45.67 -22.62
C PRO A 168 17.75 -45.48 -22.90
N ILE A 169 18.57 -46.43 -22.44
CA ILE A 169 20.02 -46.41 -22.58
C ILE A 169 20.47 -47.67 -23.30
N ILE A 170 21.29 -47.50 -24.33
CA ILE A 170 21.86 -48.59 -25.13
C ILE A 170 23.37 -48.53 -25.01
N ILE A 171 23.99 -49.61 -24.57
CA ILE A 171 25.43 -49.67 -24.34
C ILE A 171 26.09 -50.36 -25.51
N TYR A 172 27.03 -49.67 -26.14
CA TYR A 172 27.88 -50.17 -27.21
C TYR A 172 29.31 -50.34 -26.66
N PRO A 173 29.63 -51.49 -26.05
CA PRO A 173 30.88 -51.68 -25.35
C PRO A 173 32.06 -51.72 -26.34
N THR A 174 33.09 -50.92 -26.08
CA THR A 174 34.33 -50.88 -26.87
C THR A 174 35.55 -50.76 -25.98
N ALA A 175 36.71 -51.24 -26.44
CA ALA A 175 37.98 -50.79 -25.86
C ALA A 175 38.13 -49.27 -26.11
N VAL A 176 38.54 -48.55 -25.07
CA VAL A 176 38.77 -47.10 -25.08
C VAL A 176 40.26 -46.74 -24.98
N GLN A 177 41.12 -47.76 -24.91
CA GLN A 177 42.57 -47.64 -24.81
C GLN A 177 43.26 -48.84 -25.46
N GLY A 178 44.52 -48.66 -25.86
CA GLY A 178 45.31 -49.67 -26.57
C GLY A 178 45.10 -49.66 -28.09
N GLU A 179 45.93 -50.41 -28.81
CA GLU A 179 46.04 -50.35 -30.28
C GLU A 179 44.75 -50.73 -31.02
N MET A 180 43.92 -51.60 -30.43
CA MET A 180 42.65 -52.04 -31.03
C MET A 180 41.49 -51.05 -30.80
N ALA A 181 41.64 -50.09 -29.89
CA ALA A 181 40.54 -49.19 -29.50
C ALA A 181 40.01 -48.32 -30.65
N PRO A 182 40.84 -47.66 -31.49
CA PRO A 182 40.36 -46.80 -32.57
C PRO A 182 39.40 -47.52 -33.54
N ALA A 183 39.79 -48.71 -33.99
CA ALA A 183 38.99 -49.52 -34.90
C ALA A 183 37.69 -50.01 -34.26
N GLN A 184 37.72 -50.36 -32.98
CA GLN A 184 36.51 -50.78 -32.25
C GLN A 184 35.54 -49.62 -32.01
N ILE A 185 36.04 -48.43 -31.65
CA ILE A 185 35.23 -47.22 -31.46
C ILE A 185 34.52 -46.87 -32.78
N ALA A 186 35.26 -46.79 -33.90
CA ALA A 186 34.68 -46.52 -35.21
C ALA A 186 33.59 -47.54 -35.58
N ARG A 187 33.86 -48.84 -35.35
CA ARG A 187 32.90 -49.92 -35.60
C ARG A 187 31.64 -49.80 -34.75
N MET A 188 31.74 -49.39 -33.49
CA MET A 188 30.58 -49.20 -32.62
C MET A 188 29.74 -48.00 -33.03
N ILE A 189 30.37 -46.92 -33.51
CA ILE A 189 29.65 -45.78 -34.10
C ILE A 189 28.87 -46.24 -35.34
N GLU A 190 29.52 -46.97 -36.25
CA GLU A 190 28.86 -47.51 -37.45
C GLU A 190 27.71 -48.47 -37.09
N LEU A 191 27.92 -49.36 -36.12
CA LEU A 191 26.89 -50.29 -35.65
C LEU A 191 25.68 -49.55 -35.07
N ALA A 192 25.90 -48.50 -34.28
CA ALA A 192 24.82 -47.72 -33.71
C ALA A 192 24.00 -46.99 -34.79
N ASN A 193 24.68 -46.46 -35.81
CA ASN A 193 24.02 -45.86 -36.97
C ASN A 193 23.23 -46.89 -37.79
N LEU A 194 23.71 -48.13 -37.90
CA LEU A 194 23.01 -49.21 -38.61
C LEU A 194 21.76 -49.69 -37.85
N ARG A 195 21.84 -49.79 -36.52
CA ARG A 195 20.72 -50.26 -35.68
C ARG A 195 19.62 -49.22 -35.50
N GLN A 196 19.96 -47.93 -35.53
CA GLN A 196 19.02 -46.80 -35.36
C GLN A 196 18.13 -46.90 -34.10
N GLU A 197 18.65 -47.51 -33.03
CA GLU A 197 17.92 -47.69 -31.77
C GLU A 197 18.05 -46.49 -30.81
N CYS A 198 18.95 -45.54 -31.11
CA CYS A 198 19.21 -44.34 -30.34
C CYS A 198 19.17 -43.10 -31.23
N ASP A 199 18.88 -41.93 -30.67
CA ASP A 199 18.81 -40.65 -31.38
C ASP A 199 19.99 -39.71 -31.06
N VAL A 200 20.84 -40.09 -30.11
CA VAL A 200 22.10 -39.41 -29.77
C VAL A 200 23.11 -40.42 -29.23
N LEU A 201 24.39 -40.19 -29.52
CA LEU A 201 25.51 -41.00 -29.04
C LEU A 201 26.40 -40.21 -28.10
N ILE A 202 26.85 -40.85 -27.03
CA ILE A 202 27.93 -40.35 -26.17
C ILE A 202 29.14 -41.24 -26.42
N VAL A 203 30.20 -40.67 -26.96
CA VAL A 203 31.49 -41.33 -27.14
C VAL A 203 32.44 -40.78 -26.10
N GLY A 204 32.93 -41.61 -25.19
CA GLY A 204 33.69 -41.08 -24.06
C GLY A 204 34.51 -42.11 -23.31
N ARG A 205 35.43 -41.58 -22.51
CA ARG A 205 36.32 -42.31 -21.62
C ARG A 205 36.39 -41.54 -20.30
N GLY A 206 36.73 -42.21 -19.20
CA GLY A 206 37.11 -41.54 -17.96
C GLY A 206 38.50 -40.90 -18.07
N GLY A 207 39.04 -40.41 -16.95
CA GLY A 207 40.41 -39.90 -16.88
C GLY A 207 41.50 -40.88 -17.39
N GLY A 208 42.66 -40.33 -17.70
CA GLY A 208 43.81 -41.08 -18.22
C GLY A 208 44.96 -40.16 -18.60
N SER A 209 46.14 -40.74 -18.88
CA SER A 209 47.26 -40.00 -19.47
C SER A 209 46.97 -39.61 -20.94
N LEU A 210 47.85 -38.81 -21.55
CA LEU A 210 47.74 -38.48 -22.99
C LEU A 210 47.78 -39.73 -23.90
N GLU A 211 48.60 -40.73 -23.54
CA GLU A 211 48.71 -42.01 -24.26
C GLU A 211 47.40 -42.79 -24.22
N ASP A 212 46.73 -42.70 -23.08
CA ASP A 212 45.45 -43.30 -22.80
C ASP A 212 44.31 -42.69 -23.64
N LEU A 213 44.36 -41.38 -23.87
CA LEU A 213 43.38 -40.66 -24.71
C LEU A 213 43.69 -40.77 -26.21
N TRP A 214 44.87 -41.30 -26.57
CA TRP A 214 45.35 -41.29 -27.95
C TRP A 214 44.43 -42.00 -28.94
N ALA A 215 43.69 -43.03 -28.49
CA ALA A 215 42.74 -43.74 -29.33
C ALA A 215 41.68 -42.82 -29.99
N PHE A 216 41.39 -41.68 -29.36
CA PHE A 216 40.44 -40.66 -29.85
C PHE A 216 41.09 -39.58 -30.73
N ASN A 217 42.42 -39.62 -30.88
CA ASN A 217 43.20 -38.77 -31.77
C ASN A 217 43.52 -39.47 -33.11
N GLU A 218 43.02 -40.68 -33.34
CA GLU A 218 43.23 -41.41 -34.59
C GLU A 218 42.25 -40.97 -35.68
N GLU A 219 42.73 -40.91 -36.92
CA GLU A 219 41.96 -40.42 -38.06
C GLU A 219 40.70 -41.26 -38.33
N ILE A 220 40.76 -42.57 -38.09
CA ILE A 220 39.61 -43.47 -38.29
C ILE A 220 38.43 -43.11 -37.38
N VAL A 221 38.70 -42.71 -36.14
CA VAL A 221 37.65 -42.30 -35.18
C VAL A 221 37.08 -40.95 -35.58
N ALA A 222 37.94 -40.00 -35.96
CA ALA A 222 37.51 -38.70 -36.48
C ALA A 222 36.56 -38.85 -37.67
N ARG A 223 36.93 -39.68 -38.65
CA ARG A 223 36.08 -39.92 -39.84
C ARG A 223 34.78 -40.64 -39.49
N ALA A 224 34.81 -41.60 -38.57
CA ALA A 224 33.60 -42.29 -38.12
C ALA A 224 32.63 -41.34 -37.40
N ILE A 225 33.14 -40.43 -36.56
CA ILE A 225 32.32 -39.41 -35.89
C ILE A 225 31.69 -38.47 -36.93
N PHE A 226 32.47 -37.95 -37.87
CA PHE A 226 31.98 -37.05 -38.92
C PHE A 226 30.92 -37.71 -39.82
N ALA A 227 31.10 -38.99 -40.15
CA ALA A 227 30.18 -39.73 -41.03
C ALA A 227 28.92 -40.23 -40.31
N SER A 228 28.87 -40.17 -38.97
CA SER A 228 27.72 -40.63 -38.19
C SER A 228 26.46 -39.89 -38.59
N GLN A 229 25.34 -40.59 -38.78
CA GLN A 229 24.01 -40.01 -39.00
C GLN A 229 23.41 -39.48 -37.69
N LEU A 230 23.67 -40.18 -36.59
CA LEU A 230 23.28 -39.77 -35.24
C LEU A 230 24.22 -38.68 -34.69
N PRO A 231 23.70 -37.66 -33.99
CA PRO A 231 24.53 -36.66 -33.34
C PRO A 231 25.40 -37.28 -32.24
N ILE A 232 26.67 -36.89 -32.19
CA ILE A 232 27.66 -37.43 -31.25
C ILE A 232 28.12 -36.34 -30.28
N ILE A 233 28.10 -36.69 -28.99
CA ILE A 233 28.72 -35.95 -27.92
C ILE A 233 30.05 -36.62 -27.58
N SER A 234 31.15 -35.89 -27.74
CA SER A 234 32.46 -36.35 -27.25
C SER A 234 32.60 -36.00 -25.77
N ALA A 235 32.98 -37.00 -24.97
CA ALA A 235 33.14 -36.90 -23.52
C ALA A 235 34.48 -37.55 -23.10
N VAL A 236 35.56 -37.19 -23.80
CA VAL A 236 36.89 -37.78 -23.64
C VAL A 236 37.85 -36.83 -22.92
N GLY A 237 37.93 -35.58 -23.39
CA GLY A 237 38.87 -34.59 -22.88
C GLY A 237 38.41 -33.88 -21.61
N HIS A 238 39.36 -33.49 -20.76
CA HIS A 238 39.14 -32.53 -19.66
C HIS A 238 39.28 -31.09 -20.18
N GLU A 239 39.07 -30.07 -19.35
CA GLU A 239 39.15 -28.66 -19.77
C GLU A 239 40.44 -28.29 -20.52
N THR A 240 41.57 -28.93 -20.19
CA THR A 240 42.90 -28.68 -20.77
C THR A 240 43.27 -29.58 -21.95
N ASP A 241 42.74 -30.81 -22.02
CA ASP A 241 43.22 -31.85 -22.94
C ASP A 241 42.17 -32.15 -24.00
N VAL A 242 42.14 -31.34 -25.07
CA VAL A 242 41.18 -31.48 -26.18
C VAL A 242 41.68 -32.49 -27.20
N THR A 243 40.87 -33.50 -27.51
CA THR A 243 41.17 -34.54 -28.49
C THR A 243 40.63 -34.19 -29.89
N ILE A 244 41.07 -34.91 -30.92
CA ILE A 244 40.53 -34.73 -32.29
C ILE A 244 39.04 -35.12 -32.33
N ALA A 245 38.64 -36.18 -31.63
CA ALA A 245 37.24 -36.54 -31.45
C ALA A 245 36.40 -35.37 -30.92
N ASP A 246 36.93 -34.58 -29.97
CA ASP A 246 36.22 -33.40 -29.43
C ASP A 246 36.03 -32.29 -30.46
N TYR A 247 36.96 -32.13 -31.42
CA TYR A 247 36.84 -31.14 -32.47
C TYR A 247 35.80 -31.53 -33.52
N VAL A 248 35.78 -32.81 -33.90
CA VAL A 248 34.89 -33.35 -34.94
C VAL A 248 33.46 -33.57 -34.41
N ALA A 249 33.31 -33.95 -33.15
CA ALA A 249 32.00 -34.20 -32.57
C ALA A 249 31.07 -32.97 -32.66
N ASP A 250 29.78 -33.24 -32.72
CA ASP A 250 28.75 -32.20 -32.81
C ASP A 250 28.78 -31.33 -31.56
N ILE A 251 28.90 -31.96 -30.40
CA ILE A 251 29.04 -31.28 -29.11
C ILE A 251 30.17 -31.90 -28.30
N ARG A 252 30.94 -31.03 -27.64
CA ARG A 252 31.95 -31.43 -26.68
C ARG A 252 31.41 -31.28 -25.26
N ALA A 253 31.58 -32.33 -24.46
CA ALA A 253 31.36 -32.32 -23.02
C ALA A 253 32.71 -32.51 -22.30
N PRO A 254 33.01 -31.72 -21.25
CA PRO A 254 34.28 -31.80 -20.53
C PRO A 254 34.43 -33.06 -19.66
N THR A 255 33.34 -33.79 -19.43
CA THR A 255 33.33 -35.06 -18.68
C THR A 255 32.20 -35.97 -19.18
N PRO A 256 32.32 -37.30 -19.01
CA PRO A 256 31.21 -38.24 -19.21
C PRO A 256 29.94 -37.80 -18.46
N SER A 257 30.12 -37.30 -17.24
CA SER A 257 29.05 -36.76 -16.42
C SER A 257 28.32 -35.58 -17.07
N ALA A 258 29.07 -34.61 -17.60
CA ALA A 258 28.50 -33.45 -18.29
C ALA A 258 27.77 -33.85 -19.58
N ALA A 259 28.27 -34.88 -20.30
CA ALA A 259 27.58 -35.40 -21.48
C ALA A 259 26.19 -35.97 -21.13
N ALA A 260 26.11 -36.72 -20.03
CA ALA A 260 24.83 -37.23 -19.51
C ALA A 260 23.86 -36.10 -19.15
N GLU A 261 24.37 -35.00 -18.59
CA GLU A 261 23.55 -33.84 -18.24
C GLU A 261 22.93 -33.16 -19.47
N LEU A 262 23.69 -33.01 -20.55
CA LEU A 262 23.24 -32.39 -21.81
C LEU A 262 22.10 -33.16 -22.49
N VAL A 263 22.06 -34.48 -22.35
CA VAL A 263 21.05 -35.35 -22.97
C VAL A 263 19.80 -35.51 -22.09
N SER A 264 19.90 -35.22 -20.79
CA SER A 264 18.82 -35.44 -19.81
C SER A 264 17.75 -34.34 -19.82
N ARG A 265 16.47 -34.72 -19.63
CA ARG A 265 15.32 -33.79 -19.55
C ARG A 265 15.20 -32.95 -18.27
N ASN A 266 16.10 -33.14 -17.30
CA ASN A 266 15.99 -32.58 -15.94
C ASN A 266 14.57 -32.74 -15.33
N GLN A 267 14.08 -33.98 -15.21
CA GLN A 267 12.70 -34.29 -14.79
C GLN A 267 12.32 -33.63 -13.44
N LEU A 268 13.30 -33.44 -12.55
CA LEU A 268 13.12 -32.76 -11.26
C LEU A 268 12.73 -31.28 -11.41
N GLU A 269 13.19 -30.60 -12.45
CA GLU A 269 12.79 -29.22 -12.75
C GLU A 269 11.37 -29.17 -13.30
N MET A 270 11.02 -30.09 -14.20
CA MET A 270 9.66 -30.20 -14.74
C MET A 270 8.62 -30.51 -13.64
N LEU A 271 8.95 -31.41 -12.70
CA LEU A 271 8.11 -31.67 -11.53
C LEU A 271 7.96 -30.44 -10.62
N ARG A 272 9.04 -29.66 -10.44
CA ARG A 272 8.98 -28.39 -9.68
C ARG A 272 8.09 -27.36 -10.37
N GLN A 273 8.21 -27.22 -11.69
CA GLN A 273 7.36 -26.33 -12.47
C GLN A 273 5.88 -26.73 -12.39
N LEU A 274 5.57 -28.03 -12.50
CA LEU A 274 4.21 -28.55 -12.37
C LEU A 274 3.64 -28.27 -10.98
N LYS A 275 4.43 -28.52 -9.91
CA LYS A 275 4.01 -28.23 -8.54
C LYS A 275 3.77 -26.73 -8.29
N SER A 276 4.63 -25.86 -8.85
CA SER A 276 4.44 -24.41 -8.76
C SER A 276 3.18 -23.95 -9.51
N ALA A 277 2.94 -24.49 -10.72
CA ALA A 277 1.73 -24.20 -11.49
C ALA A 277 0.47 -24.69 -10.76
N GLN A 278 0.51 -25.86 -10.13
CA GLN A 278 -0.58 -26.36 -9.28
C GLN A 278 -0.87 -25.39 -8.11
N GLN A 279 0.15 -24.97 -7.39
CA GLN A 279 0.00 -24.03 -6.26
C GLN A 279 -0.58 -22.68 -6.71
N HIS A 280 -0.13 -22.16 -7.86
CA HIS A 280 -0.69 -20.93 -8.42
C HIS A 280 -2.15 -21.07 -8.82
N LEU A 281 -2.53 -22.22 -9.38
CA LEU A 281 -3.93 -22.52 -9.72
C LEU A 281 -4.80 -22.60 -8.47
N GLU A 282 -4.35 -23.31 -7.44
CA GLU A 282 -5.06 -23.43 -6.15
C GLU A 282 -5.31 -22.03 -5.55
N MET A 283 -4.28 -21.20 -5.47
CA MET A 283 -4.43 -19.81 -5.00
C MET A 283 -5.41 -19.01 -5.85
N ALA A 284 -5.31 -19.10 -7.18
CA ALA A 284 -6.21 -18.37 -8.08
C ALA A 284 -7.68 -18.81 -7.93
N MET A 285 -7.92 -20.11 -7.73
CA MET A 285 -9.26 -20.63 -7.45
C MET A 285 -9.79 -20.13 -6.11
N ASP A 286 -8.98 -20.14 -5.05
CA ASP A 286 -9.38 -19.63 -3.74
C ASP A 286 -9.79 -18.15 -3.81
N TYR A 287 -8.97 -17.33 -4.48
CA TYR A 287 -9.29 -15.93 -4.73
C TYR A 287 -10.58 -15.76 -5.54
N TYR A 288 -10.78 -16.56 -6.58
CA TYR A 288 -12.00 -16.53 -7.39
C TYR A 288 -13.24 -16.88 -6.58
N VAL A 289 -13.19 -17.96 -5.79
CA VAL A 289 -14.31 -18.40 -4.95
C VAL A 289 -14.67 -17.34 -3.90
N VAL A 290 -13.68 -16.77 -3.20
CA VAL A 290 -13.91 -15.68 -2.24
C VAL A 290 -14.53 -14.47 -2.92
N GLY A 291 -14.03 -14.08 -4.10
CA GLY A 291 -14.58 -12.97 -4.88
C GLY A 291 -16.06 -13.18 -5.26
N GLN A 292 -16.41 -14.40 -5.68
CA GLN A 292 -17.79 -14.76 -6.03
C GLN A 292 -18.71 -14.83 -4.81
N GLN A 293 -18.24 -15.34 -3.67
CA GLN A 293 -18.99 -15.30 -2.41
C GLN A 293 -19.28 -13.87 -1.96
N GLN A 294 -18.29 -12.97 -2.03
CA GLN A 294 -18.49 -11.55 -1.71
C GLN A 294 -19.46 -10.87 -2.67
N ARG A 295 -19.42 -11.21 -3.96
CA ARG A 295 -20.38 -10.71 -4.95
C ARG A 295 -21.80 -11.21 -4.65
N PHE A 296 -21.95 -12.50 -4.36
CA PHE A 296 -23.22 -13.10 -3.97
C PHE A 296 -23.78 -12.44 -2.71
N ALA A 297 -22.98 -12.30 -1.65
CA ALA A 297 -23.37 -11.66 -0.41
C ALA A 297 -23.85 -10.21 -0.64
N ARG A 298 -23.12 -9.43 -1.46
CA ARG A 298 -23.54 -8.06 -1.83
C ARG A 298 -24.86 -8.02 -2.58
N LEU A 299 -25.05 -8.89 -3.58
CA LEU A 299 -26.29 -8.96 -4.36
C LEU A 299 -27.46 -9.42 -3.49
N HIS A 300 -27.25 -10.42 -2.64
CA HIS A 300 -28.24 -10.93 -1.71
C HIS A 300 -28.65 -9.84 -0.70
N HIS A 301 -27.69 -9.10 -0.15
CA HIS A 301 -27.97 -7.98 0.74
C HIS A 301 -28.78 -6.87 0.03
N ARG A 302 -28.41 -6.51 -1.21
CA ARG A 302 -29.18 -5.52 -2.00
C ARG A 302 -30.61 -5.98 -2.24
N LEU A 303 -30.79 -7.26 -2.59
CA LEU A 303 -32.11 -7.86 -2.77
C LEU A 303 -32.94 -7.79 -1.49
N GLN A 304 -32.36 -8.13 -0.34
CA GLN A 304 -33.02 -8.04 0.96
C GLN A 304 -33.38 -6.60 1.35
N GLN A 305 -32.51 -5.62 1.08
CA GLN A 305 -32.82 -4.22 1.38
C GLN A 305 -33.89 -3.63 0.46
N GLN A 306 -33.97 -4.11 -0.79
CA GLN A 306 -35.02 -3.72 -1.73
C GLN A 306 -36.28 -4.57 -1.60
N HIS A 307 -36.38 -5.41 -0.57
CA HIS A 307 -37.52 -6.31 -0.39
C HIS A 307 -38.82 -5.50 -0.33
N PRO A 308 -39.76 -5.71 -1.28
CA PRO A 308 -40.97 -4.90 -1.40
C PRO A 308 -41.79 -4.85 -0.11
N GLN A 309 -41.84 -5.95 0.65
CA GLN A 309 -42.56 -6.00 1.92
C GLN A 309 -41.95 -5.07 2.98
N LEU A 310 -40.62 -4.92 3.07
CA LEU A 310 -40.01 -3.99 4.02
C LEU A 310 -40.28 -2.54 3.63
N ARG A 311 -40.27 -2.24 2.33
CA ARG A 311 -40.61 -0.90 1.81
C ARG A 311 -42.08 -0.57 2.07
N LEU A 312 -42.98 -1.51 1.79
CA LEU A 312 -44.42 -1.39 2.08
C LEU A 312 -44.68 -1.25 3.59
N ALA A 313 -44.02 -2.05 4.44
CA ALA A 313 -44.14 -1.95 5.89
C ALA A 313 -43.69 -0.57 6.41
N ARG A 314 -42.57 -0.03 5.90
CA ARG A 314 -42.11 1.32 6.24
C ARG A 314 -43.11 2.39 5.81
N GLN A 315 -43.63 2.31 4.58
CA GLN A 315 -44.63 3.24 4.07
C GLN A 315 -45.94 3.15 4.87
N HIS A 316 -46.37 1.95 5.24
CA HIS A 316 -47.56 1.73 6.07
C HIS A 316 -47.40 2.34 7.47
N ASN A 317 -46.25 2.12 8.12
CA ASN A 317 -45.96 2.74 9.42
C ASN A 317 -45.89 4.26 9.35
N GLN A 318 -45.29 4.82 8.29
CA GLN A 318 -45.25 6.26 8.08
C GLN A 318 -46.64 6.85 7.86
N LEU A 319 -47.49 6.16 7.09
CA LEU A 319 -48.89 6.55 6.86
C LEU A 319 -49.68 6.55 8.18
N ASN A 320 -49.52 5.51 9.01
CA ASN A 320 -50.19 5.43 10.31
C ASN A 320 -49.76 6.56 11.26
N LEU A 321 -48.46 6.87 11.32
CA LEU A 321 -47.95 8.00 12.12
C LEU A 321 -48.49 9.35 11.63
N LEU A 322 -48.57 9.56 10.32
CA LEU A 322 -49.11 10.78 9.74
C LEU A 322 -50.62 10.91 10.00
N GLN A 323 -51.39 9.81 9.91
CA GLN A 323 -52.81 9.79 10.26
C GLN A 323 -53.03 10.14 11.73
N GLN A 324 -52.25 9.56 12.64
CA GLN A 324 -52.34 9.88 14.07
C GLN A 324 -52.02 11.36 14.35
N LYS A 325 -50.94 11.88 13.74
CA LYS A 325 -50.59 13.31 13.86
C LYS A 325 -51.68 14.23 13.33
N LEU A 326 -52.28 13.90 12.19
CA LEU A 326 -53.38 14.66 11.61
C LEU A 326 -54.60 14.66 12.54
N ALA A 327 -55.01 13.49 13.05
CA ALA A 327 -56.14 13.37 13.97
C ALA A 327 -55.92 14.15 15.28
N GLN A 328 -54.71 14.08 15.84
CA GLN A 328 -54.35 14.85 17.03
C GLN A 328 -54.35 16.36 16.75
N SER A 329 -53.80 16.78 15.61
CA SER A 329 -53.76 18.20 15.22
C SER A 329 -55.15 18.77 14.98
N MET A 330 -56.03 18.03 14.29
CA MET A 330 -57.43 18.41 14.09
C MET A 330 -58.18 18.51 15.42
N THR A 331 -58.04 17.52 16.30
CA THR A 331 -58.67 17.54 17.63
C THR A 331 -58.20 18.75 18.44
N ARG A 332 -56.88 19.03 18.44
CA ARG A 332 -56.31 20.19 19.14
C ARG A 332 -56.80 21.51 18.57
N GLN A 333 -56.90 21.63 17.24
CA GLN A 333 -57.42 22.83 16.58
C GLN A 333 -58.90 23.05 16.93
N LEU A 334 -59.70 21.98 16.96
CA LEU A 334 -61.10 22.03 17.35
C LEU A 334 -61.24 22.46 18.81
N GLN A 335 -60.51 21.81 19.72
CA GLN A 335 -60.50 22.15 21.16
C GLN A 335 -60.07 23.60 21.42
N ASN A 336 -59.04 24.09 20.72
CA ASN A 336 -58.61 25.48 20.85
C ASN A 336 -59.69 26.45 20.35
N SER A 337 -60.36 26.10 19.25
CA SER A 337 -61.41 26.93 18.67
C SER A 337 -62.66 26.96 19.55
N THR A 338 -63.07 25.81 20.11
CA THR A 338 -64.19 25.71 21.07
C THR A 338 -63.87 26.46 22.36
N ALA A 339 -62.68 26.28 22.92
CA ALA A 339 -62.25 27.02 24.12
C ALA A 339 -62.22 28.54 23.88
N LYS A 340 -61.76 28.98 22.70
CA LYS A 340 -61.79 30.41 22.32
C LYS A 340 -63.23 30.93 22.23
N PHE A 341 -64.11 30.17 21.58
CA PHE A 341 -65.53 30.50 21.47
C PHE A 341 -66.18 30.58 22.86
N GLU A 342 -65.99 29.57 23.71
CA GLU A 342 -66.52 29.56 25.07
C GLU A 342 -65.99 30.73 25.91
N ARG A 343 -64.70 31.08 25.77
CA ARG A 343 -64.12 32.22 26.50
C ARG A 343 -64.75 33.54 26.09
N VAL A 344 -64.96 33.75 24.79
CA VAL A 344 -65.63 34.95 24.27
C VAL A 344 -67.09 34.97 24.70
N ASN A 345 -67.79 33.84 24.59
CA ASN A 345 -69.20 33.73 24.98
C ASN A 345 -69.38 33.96 26.50
N ARG A 346 -68.51 33.40 27.34
CA ARG A 346 -68.53 33.67 28.79
C ARG A 346 -68.26 35.14 29.10
N ARG A 347 -67.32 35.80 28.41
CA ARG A 347 -67.10 37.25 28.59
C ARG A 347 -68.33 38.06 28.19
N LEU A 348 -68.99 37.69 27.10
CA LEU A 348 -70.22 38.35 26.65
C LEU A 348 -71.34 38.19 27.69
N LEU A 349 -71.53 36.98 28.22
CA LEU A 349 -72.56 36.69 29.23
C LEU A 349 -72.24 37.30 30.61
N GLN A 350 -70.97 37.36 30.99
CA GLN A 350 -70.55 37.95 32.28
C GLN A 350 -70.58 39.48 32.25
N ASN A 351 -70.36 40.10 31.09
CA ASN A 351 -70.51 41.54 30.88
C ASN A 351 -71.91 41.88 30.37
N ASP A 352 -72.95 41.31 30.97
CA ASP A 352 -74.31 41.76 30.68
C ASP A 352 -74.49 43.17 31.28
N LEU A 353 -74.46 44.17 30.41
CA LEU A 353 -74.62 45.58 30.78
C LEU A 353 -76.05 45.90 31.21
N ARG A 354 -77.04 45.05 30.89
CA ARG A 354 -78.46 45.28 31.21
C ARG A 354 -78.73 45.44 32.71
N PRO A 355 -78.30 44.55 33.62
CA PRO A 355 -78.49 44.74 35.06
C PRO A 355 -77.76 45.97 35.61
N GLN A 356 -76.56 46.29 35.12
CA GLN A 356 -75.85 47.51 35.53
C GLN A 356 -76.57 48.77 35.07
N LEU A 357 -77.08 48.77 33.84
CA LEU A 357 -77.83 49.88 33.26
C LEU A 357 -79.18 50.08 33.95
N GLN A 358 -79.88 48.99 34.29
CA GLN A 358 -81.09 49.03 35.11
C GLN A 358 -80.81 49.57 36.53
N LYS A 359 -79.70 49.16 37.16
CA LYS A 359 -79.30 49.68 38.47
C LYS A 359 -79.02 51.18 38.40
N GLN A 360 -78.28 51.64 37.40
CA GLN A 360 -78.00 53.07 37.22
C GLN A 360 -79.25 53.89 36.88
N GLN A 361 -80.15 53.37 36.04
CA GLN A 361 -81.44 54.03 35.77
C GLN A 361 -82.30 54.17 37.03
N ARG A 362 -82.38 53.13 37.87
CA ARG A 362 -83.09 53.21 39.16
C ARG A 362 -82.44 54.22 40.09
N GLN A 363 -81.10 54.25 40.16
CA GLN A 363 -80.39 55.21 40.98
C GLN A 363 -80.63 56.65 40.51
N LEU A 364 -80.61 56.89 39.20
CA LEU A 364 -80.92 58.19 38.61
C LEU A 364 -82.36 58.63 38.97
N GLN A 365 -83.35 57.74 38.82
CA GLN A 365 -84.74 58.02 39.18
C GLN A 365 -84.90 58.35 40.66
N GLN A 366 -84.25 57.60 41.55
CA GLN A 366 -84.26 57.87 42.98
C GLN A 366 -83.64 59.23 43.30
N THR A 367 -82.47 59.55 42.73
CA THR A 367 -81.81 60.84 42.94
C THR A 367 -82.64 62.00 42.40
N GLN A 368 -83.27 61.85 41.23
CA GLN A 368 -84.19 62.85 40.69
C GLN A 368 -85.40 63.09 41.60
N TYR A 369 -86.00 62.02 42.12
CA TYR A 369 -87.12 62.12 43.05
C TYR A 369 -86.71 62.80 44.37
N HIS A 370 -85.55 62.42 44.93
CA HIS A 370 -85.01 63.07 46.13
C HIS A 370 -84.72 64.56 45.89
N LEU A 371 -84.13 64.91 44.75
CA LEU A 371 -83.85 66.30 44.40
C LEU A 371 -85.14 67.13 44.30
N GLN A 372 -86.16 66.62 43.61
CA GLN A 372 -87.45 67.30 43.48
C GLN A 372 -88.08 67.54 44.85
N ASN A 373 -88.13 66.52 45.72
CA ASN A 373 -88.68 66.66 47.06
C ASN A 373 -87.91 67.66 47.93
N MET A 374 -86.58 67.68 47.81
CA MET A 374 -85.74 68.66 48.53
C MET A 374 -86.01 70.08 48.04
N ILE A 375 -86.12 70.30 46.73
CA ILE A 375 -86.46 71.61 46.17
C ILE A 375 -87.84 72.06 46.66
N THR A 376 -88.86 71.20 46.59
CA THR A 376 -90.22 71.53 47.05
C THR A 376 -90.24 71.86 48.55
N SER A 377 -89.54 71.07 49.37
CA SER A 377 -89.43 71.31 50.81
C SER A 377 -88.72 72.63 51.13
N LEU A 378 -87.63 72.94 50.41
CA LEU A 378 -86.88 74.18 50.55
C LEU A 378 -87.77 75.40 50.21
N VAL A 379 -88.45 75.37 49.06
CA VAL A 379 -89.37 76.43 48.63
C VAL A 379 -90.49 76.64 49.65
N ASN A 380 -91.08 75.56 50.16
CA ASN A 380 -92.13 75.65 51.18
C ASN A 380 -91.61 76.27 52.49
N SER A 381 -90.39 75.94 52.91
CA SER A 381 -89.77 76.53 54.11
C SER A 381 -89.56 78.05 53.96
N TYR A 382 -89.13 78.51 52.78
CA TYR A 382 -88.99 79.94 52.49
C TYR A 382 -90.36 80.64 52.44
N ARG A 383 -91.38 80.01 51.84
CA ARG A 383 -92.76 80.55 51.85
C ARG A 383 -93.31 80.71 53.26
N GLN A 384 -93.10 79.73 54.14
CA GLN A 384 -93.52 79.81 55.54
C GLN A 384 -92.80 80.93 56.30
N ARG A 385 -91.47 81.04 56.13
CA ARG A 385 -90.68 82.13 56.73
C ARG A 385 -91.16 83.51 56.28
N PHE A 386 -91.47 83.65 54.99
CA PHE A 386 -92.00 84.89 54.44
C PHE A 386 -93.37 85.26 55.03
N ALA A 387 -94.29 84.30 55.11
CA ALA A 387 -95.62 84.51 55.70
C ALA A 387 -95.54 84.98 57.17
N VAL A 388 -94.64 84.40 57.96
CA VAL A 388 -94.41 84.81 59.36
C VAL A 388 -93.82 86.22 59.45
N ALA A 389 -92.95 86.61 58.51
CA ALA A 389 -92.40 87.97 58.48
C ALA A 389 -93.49 89.02 58.18
N CYS A 390 -94.41 88.72 57.25
CA CYS A 390 -95.54 89.60 56.94
C CYS A 390 -96.49 89.80 58.13
N SER A 391 -96.87 88.72 58.84
CA SER A 391 -97.79 88.83 59.98
C SER A 391 -97.19 89.62 61.17
N LYS A 392 -95.88 89.50 61.40
CA LYS A 392 -95.18 90.33 62.38
C LYS A 392 -95.21 91.82 62.04
N MET A 393 -95.17 92.16 60.74
CA MET A 393 -95.22 93.54 60.29
C MET A 393 -96.60 94.18 60.55
N GLU A 394 -97.69 93.41 60.38
CA GLU A 394 -99.05 93.90 60.66
C GLU A 394 -99.32 94.16 62.14
N ALA A 395 -98.78 93.34 63.04
CA ALA A 395 -99.05 93.42 64.48
C ALA A 395 -98.55 94.70 65.17
N VAL A 396 -97.61 95.44 64.56
CA VAL A 396 -96.97 96.63 65.14
C VAL A 396 -97.54 97.95 64.56
N SER A 397 -98.63 97.89 63.78
CA SER A 397 -99.20 99.07 63.12
C SER A 397 -100.06 99.94 64.07
N PRO A 398 -99.76 101.25 64.26
CA PRO A 398 -100.54 102.17 65.11
C PRO A 398 -102.01 102.35 64.69
N LEU A 399 -102.32 102.15 63.41
CA LEU A 399 -103.68 102.19 62.87
C LEU A 399 -104.56 101.07 63.45
N ALA A 400 -103.98 99.92 63.78
CA ALA A 400 -104.69 98.80 64.38
C ALA A 400 -105.15 99.08 65.82
N THR A 401 -104.53 100.05 66.51
CA THR A 401 -104.87 100.41 67.89
C THR A 401 -106.09 101.35 67.96
N LEU A 402 -106.23 102.29 67.02
CA LEU A 402 -107.41 103.16 66.90
C LEU A 402 -108.65 102.39 66.40
N ALA A 403 -108.47 101.37 65.56
CA ALA A 403 -109.54 100.49 65.10
C ALA A 403 -110.20 99.67 66.23
N ARG A 404 -109.56 99.53 67.40
CA ARG A 404 -110.11 98.80 68.57
C ARG A 404 -111.02 99.65 69.47
N GLY A 405 -111.39 100.87 69.06
CA GLY A 405 -112.40 101.68 69.76
C GLY A 405 -111.87 102.52 70.93
N PHE A 406 -110.55 102.69 71.04
CA PHE A 406 -109.96 103.64 71.99
C PHE A 406 -110.02 105.06 71.42
N SER A 407 -110.50 106.01 72.23
CA SER A 407 -110.59 107.43 71.88
C SER A 407 -109.56 108.26 72.63
N ILE A 408 -109.14 109.38 72.06
CA ILE A 408 -108.20 110.32 72.69
C ILE A 408 -108.93 111.62 72.98
N SER A 409 -109.06 111.99 74.25
CA SER A 409 -109.69 113.25 74.67
C SER A 409 -108.66 114.34 74.90
N GLU A 410 -108.94 115.54 74.42
CA GLU A 410 -108.11 116.74 74.43
C GLU A 410 -108.88 117.95 75.01
N THR A 411 -108.16 118.88 75.63
CA THR A 411 -108.70 120.17 76.08
C THR A 411 -108.96 121.11 74.90
N ALA A 412 -109.69 122.22 75.11
CA ALA A 412 -109.89 123.26 74.09
C ALA A 412 -108.56 123.86 73.55
N GLU A 413 -107.45 123.70 74.29
CA GLU A 413 -106.10 124.13 73.93
C GLU A 413 -105.29 123.01 73.22
N GLY A 414 -105.89 121.85 72.94
CA GLY A 414 -105.27 120.74 72.21
C GLY A 414 -104.36 119.82 73.04
N THR A 415 -104.43 119.87 74.38
CA THR A 415 -103.64 118.99 75.24
C THR A 415 -104.41 117.73 75.64
N VAL A 416 -103.80 116.55 75.42
CA VAL A 416 -104.41 115.24 75.73
C VAL A 416 -104.61 115.07 77.23
N LEU A 417 -105.84 114.75 77.61
CA LEU A 417 -106.27 114.55 78.98
C LEU A 417 -105.89 113.16 79.47
N LYS A 418 -105.14 113.13 80.56
CA LYS A 418 -104.70 111.89 81.22
C LYS A 418 -105.18 111.78 82.65
N LYS A 419 -105.55 112.90 83.29
CA LYS A 419 -105.94 112.93 84.71
C LYS A 419 -107.15 113.84 84.90
N THR A 420 -108.08 113.42 85.75
CA THR A 420 -109.32 114.18 86.06
C THR A 420 -109.07 115.49 86.82
N SER A 421 -107.87 115.73 87.36
CA SER A 421 -107.50 117.01 88.00
C SER A 421 -107.27 118.16 87.01
N GLN A 422 -107.22 117.89 85.71
CA GLN A 422 -106.85 118.86 84.68
C GLN A 422 -108.04 119.63 84.11
N VAL A 423 -109.24 119.43 84.67
CA VAL A 423 -110.49 119.98 84.15
C VAL A 423 -111.35 120.57 85.26
N LYS A 424 -112.15 121.59 84.91
CA LYS A 424 -113.10 122.26 85.81
C LYS A 424 -114.54 122.07 85.33
N LEU A 425 -115.49 122.15 86.27
CA LEU A 425 -116.93 122.11 85.99
C LEU A 425 -117.33 123.22 85.02
N GLY A 426 -118.10 122.87 83.99
CA GLY A 426 -118.58 123.78 82.93
C GLY A 426 -117.62 123.97 81.74
N GLN A 427 -116.47 123.30 81.69
CA GLN A 427 -115.46 123.51 80.63
C GLN A 427 -115.69 122.59 79.40
N PRO A 428 -115.50 123.06 78.15
CA PRO A 428 -115.62 122.23 76.94
C PRO A 428 -114.38 121.36 76.63
N LEU A 429 -114.59 120.22 75.96
CA LEU A 429 -113.65 119.13 75.65
C LEU A 429 -113.80 118.64 74.22
N LYS A 430 -112.70 118.26 73.56
CA LYS A 430 -112.69 117.57 72.24
C LYS A 430 -112.24 116.13 72.37
N THR A 431 -112.86 115.19 71.66
CA THR A 431 -112.45 113.78 71.66
C THR A 431 -112.31 113.23 70.24
N ARG A 432 -111.16 112.63 69.91
CA ARG A 432 -110.88 111.95 68.64
C ARG A 432 -111.36 110.50 68.68
N LEU A 433 -112.11 110.14 67.65
CA LEU A 433 -112.49 108.77 67.30
C LEU A 433 -111.79 108.35 66.00
N ASN A 434 -111.92 107.07 65.63
CA ASN A 434 -111.31 106.52 64.41
C ASN A 434 -111.63 107.35 63.15
N ASP A 435 -112.84 107.87 63.07
CA ASP A 435 -113.38 108.61 61.93
C ASP A 435 -113.51 110.12 62.20
N GLY A 436 -113.93 110.55 63.38
CA GLY A 436 -114.28 111.97 63.65
C GLY A 436 -113.74 112.60 64.93
N TRP A 437 -114.20 113.82 65.22
CA TRP A 437 -113.98 114.55 66.47
C TRP A 437 -115.32 114.99 67.07
N VAL A 438 -115.47 114.92 68.39
CA VAL A 438 -116.70 115.29 69.12
C VAL A 438 -116.39 116.31 70.21
N GLU A 439 -117.20 117.37 70.32
CA GLU A 439 -117.14 118.38 71.39
C GLU A 439 -118.18 118.11 72.49
N SER A 440 -117.79 118.25 73.76
CA SER A 440 -118.64 118.00 74.93
C SER A 440 -118.28 118.91 76.11
N GLN A 441 -119.18 119.11 77.07
CA GLN A 441 -118.98 120.03 78.22
C GLN A 441 -119.12 119.29 79.56
N ILE A 442 -118.28 119.62 80.54
CA ILE A 442 -118.17 118.85 81.79
C ILE A 442 -119.25 119.24 82.80
N THR A 443 -120.11 118.30 83.16
CA THR A 443 -121.25 118.51 84.07
C THR A 443 -121.00 118.04 85.50
N HIS A 444 -120.13 117.05 85.71
CA HIS A 444 -119.77 116.52 87.03
C HIS A 444 -118.34 115.96 87.02
N ILE A 445 -117.57 116.16 88.10
CA ILE A 445 -116.24 115.56 88.25
C ILE A 445 -116.21 114.81 89.57
N GLU A 446 -116.13 113.48 89.48
CA GLU A 446 -115.95 112.62 90.64
C GLU A 446 -114.56 111.98 90.58
N LYS A 447 -113.78 112.15 91.66
CA LYS A 447 -112.51 111.43 91.80
C LYS A 447 -112.75 110.11 92.49
N VAL A 448 -112.66 109.04 91.71
CA VAL A 448 -112.72 107.67 92.23
C VAL A 448 -111.43 107.34 92.99
N LYS A 449 -111.57 106.82 94.22
CA LYS A 449 -110.48 106.16 94.98
C LYS A 449 -110.46 104.68 94.63
N THR A 450 -109.37 104.21 94.03
CA THR A 450 -109.16 102.76 93.86
C THR A 450 -107.66 102.52 93.70
N LYS A 451 -107.00 101.88 94.67
CA LYS A 451 -106.88 100.44 94.99
C LYS A 451 -106.04 99.66 93.96
N ILE A 452 -104.87 99.23 94.46
CA ILE A 452 -104.16 97.95 94.26
C ILE A 452 -104.56 97.17 93.01
N VAL A 453 -103.58 96.72 92.20
CA VAL A 453 -103.31 95.28 92.03
C VAL A 453 -101.83 95.06 91.70
N SER A 454 -101.21 94.25 92.56
CA SER A 454 -100.01 93.47 92.39
C SER A 454 -100.08 92.48 91.22
N LYS A 455 -99.07 92.49 90.35
CA LYS A 455 -98.19 91.33 90.11
C LYS A 455 -96.99 91.75 89.28
#